data_AF-A0A7J5Y613-F1
#
_entry.id   AF-A0A7J5Y613-F1
#
_cell.length_a   1.000
_cell.length_b   1.000
_cell.length_c   1.000
_cell.angle_alpha   90.00
_cell.angle_beta   90.00
_cell.angle_gamma   90.00
#
_symmetry.space_group_name_H-M   'P 1'
#
loop_
_entity.id
_entity.type
_entity.pdbx_description
1 polymer ?
#
loop_
_entity_poly.entity_id
_entity_poly.type
_entity_poly.pdbx_seq_one_letter_code
_entity_poly.pdbx_strand_id
1 'polypeptide(L)'
;MGPDVPLLNEYKQEFFWKRFPQTVLGGPRFKLGYCAPPFVYVNQAVLFLTPWLFGGIGTLLCQLKLLQELHATVLAGMLMFGAAAGVQALAFYAARRSGTVERLGAPNILVDEEEVEFTHCVSPETVRFIAPGKRFGLNVVLHTVLAGVLCGFGTWYVFLGRLTALYGSIGISMVVFVLSWVTLCIAEYSLIVNTATETATFHAQDTYEITPLTRPLYIFIFIAVDLAVRFSGPVPELQLASQVLHVLFLFLPLLWALGILPPLDALLLWGMEQTLVFCLGGSPMSSNLRLLLMFAISASVAVSNYFIPSTLGVVLFSVSTGFLLSLDLSQVGTLCRRPRAAFGDHGFRRGGSPHPPPSSFGWNLGFRELLLYLSVFLVAMAEAGLLHHFLGSAQPQGLVTGPQGPVSYLLLGLFCLCWTLREIQGAYVFGGVFLNPLYPKGLNSVQTFKQRSRGLYFAAAIRRVLLYLGELITISV
;
A
#
# COMPACT_ATOMS: atom_id res chain seq x y z
N MET A 1 24.60 -21.04 19.55
CA MET A 1 25.15 -21.35 18.22
C MET A 1 26.64 -21.55 18.42
N GLY A 2 27.21 -22.69 17.98
CA GLY A 2 28.66 -22.93 18.12
C GLY A 2 29.47 -21.96 17.26
N PRO A 3 30.67 -21.55 17.70
CA PRO A 3 31.49 -20.55 17.01
C PRO A 3 31.98 -20.98 15.61
N ASP A 4 31.89 -22.27 15.27
CA ASP A 4 32.44 -22.84 14.04
C ASP A 4 31.38 -23.26 13.00
N VAL A 5 30.11 -22.93 13.21
CA VAL A 5 29.08 -23.21 12.20
C VAL A 5 29.02 -22.02 11.24
N PRO A 6 29.46 -22.17 9.98
CA PRO A 6 29.38 -21.08 9.01
C PRO A 6 27.93 -20.62 8.85
N LEU A 7 27.71 -19.30 8.81
CA LEU A 7 26.39 -18.67 8.66
C LEU A 7 25.60 -19.22 7.46
N LEU A 8 26.30 -19.67 6.42
CA LEU A 8 25.77 -20.36 5.26
C LEU A 8 26.47 -21.72 5.12
N ASN A 9 25.69 -22.79 5.21
CA ASN A 9 26.13 -24.13 4.78
C ASN A 9 26.34 -24.14 3.26
N GLU A 10 27.25 -24.96 2.72
CA GLU A 10 27.58 -25.01 1.28
C GLU A 10 26.32 -25.20 0.40
N TYR A 11 25.42 -26.09 0.84
CA TYR A 11 24.11 -26.28 0.22
C TYR A 11 23.26 -24.99 0.17
N LYS A 12 23.22 -24.23 1.27
CA LYS A 12 22.48 -22.95 1.34
C LYS A 12 23.16 -21.86 0.53
N GLN A 13 24.48 -21.91 0.41
CA GLN A 13 25.26 -20.97 -0.38
C GLN A 13 24.97 -21.14 -1.88
N GLU A 14 24.90 -22.38 -2.37
CA GLU A 14 24.54 -22.64 -3.78
C GLU A 14 23.12 -22.15 -4.10
N PHE A 15 22.19 -22.38 -3.18
CA PHE A 15 20.82 -21.87 -3.27
C PHE A 15 20.76 -20.34 -3.28
N PHE A 16 21.54 -19.68 -2.42
CA PHE A 16 21.65 -18.22 -2.41
C PHE A 16 22.19 -17.69 -3.74
N TRP A 17 23.26 -18.29 -4.29
CA TRP A 17 23.83 -17.87 -5.57
C TRP A 17 22.93 -18.15 -6.78
N LYS A 18 21.99 -19.10 -6.67
CA LYS A 18 20.95 -19.30 -7.69
C LYS A 18 19.88 -18.19 -7.62
N ARG A 19 19.42 -17.84 -6.41
CA ARG A 19 18.28 -16.92 -6.21
C ARG A 19 18.67 -15.43 -6.19
N PHE A 20 19.83 -15.07 -5.65
CA PHE A 20 20.26 -13.67 -5.56
C PHE A 20 20.25 -12.92 -6.91
N PRO A 21 20.87 -13.43 -8.00
CA PRO A 21 20.80 -12.76 -9.30
C PRO A 21 19.38 -12.71 -9.85
N GLN A 22 18.55 -13.73 -9.57
CA GLN A 22 17.14 -13.75 -9.95
C GLN A 22 16.36 -12.65 -9.24
N THR A 23 16.60 -12.43 -7.94
CA THR A 23 15.96 -11.36 -7.17
C THR A 23 16.41 -9.99 -7.66
N VAL A 24 17.71 -9.78 -7.91
CA VAL A 24 18.28 -8.49 -8.36
C VAL A 24 17.81 -8.13 -9.78
N LEU A 25 17.84 -9.07 -10.72
CA LEU A 25 17.38 -8.86 -12.11
C LEU A 25 15.87 -9.03 -12.27
N GLY A 26 15.20 -9.37 -11.17
CA GLY A 26 13.77 -9.31 -11.09
C GLY A 26 12.99 -10.47 -11.67
N GLY A 27 13.61 -11.62 -11.93
CA GLY A 27 12.91 -12.81 -12.42
C GLY A 27 13.71 -13.76 -13.30
N PRO A 28 14.62 -13.29 -14.19
CA PRO A 28 15.32 -14.19 -15.11
C PRO A 28 16.16 -15.26 -14.39
N ARG A 29 16.03 -16.51 -14.84
CA ARG A 29 16.68 -17.69 -14.21
C ARG A 29 17.94 -18.08 -14.99
N PHE A 30 19.02 -17.32 -14.82
CA PHE A 30 20.29 -17.59 -15.54
C PHE A 30 21.08 -18.80 -15.01
N LYS A 31 20.82 -19.26 -13.77
CA LYS A 31 21.50 -20.43 -13.19
C LYS A 31 20.47 -21.47 -12.74
N LEU A 32 20.19 -22.43 -13.61
CA LEU A 32 19.12 -23.41 -13.43
C LEU A 32 19.51 -24.64 -12.60
N GLY A 33 20.79 -24.83 -12.27
CA GLY A 33 21.25 -25.97 -11.47
C GLY A 33 21.34 -27.30 -12.25
N TYR A 34 20.77 -27.35 -13.46
CA TYR A 34 20.90 -28.43 -14.43
C TYR A 34 21.17 -27.86 -15.84
N CYS A 35 21.59 -28.70 -16.79
CA CYS A 35 21.94 -28.29 -18.15
C CYS A 35 20.69 -27.94 -18.98
N ALA A 36 20.24 -26.68 -18.92
CA ALA A 36 19.20 -26.17 -19.82
C ALA A 36 19.79 -25.84 -21.21
N PRO A 37 19.04 -26.08 -22.31
CA PRO A 37 19.48 -25.71 -23.64
C PRO A 37 19.73 -24.20 -23.80
N PRO A 38 20.68 -23.79 -24.67
CA PRO A 38 21.07 -22.38 -24.82
C PRO A 38 19.91 -21.47 -25.25
N PHE A 39 18.94 -21.99 -26.01
CA PHE A 39 17.79 -21.21 -26.48
C PHE A 39 16.89 -20.70 -25.34
N VAL A 40 16.87 -21.37 -24.18
CA VAL A 40 16.06 -20.94 -23.02
C VAL A 40 16.59 -19.62 -22.46
N TYR A 41 17.92 -19.52 -22.30
CA TYR A 41 18.59 -18.31 -21.84
C TYR A 41 18.45 -17.16 -22.83
N VAL A 42 18.58 -17.44 -24.13
CA VAL A 42 18.39 -16.44 -25.18
C VAL A 42 16.97 -15.89 -25.14
N ASN A 43 15.94 -16.74 -25.05
CA ASN A 43 14.56 -16.30 -24.98
C ASN A 43 14.28 -15.45 -23.73
N GLN A 44 14.83 -15.81 -22.56
CA GLN A 44 14.71 -15.00 -21.34
C GLN A 44 15.40 -13.63 -21.49
N ALA A 45 16.59 -13.58 -22.11
CA ALA A 45 17.31 -12.33 -22.36
C ALA A 45 16.55 -11.43 -23.35
N VAL A 46 15.99 -12.00 -24.42
CA VAL A 46 15.17 -11.27 -25.40
C VAL A 46 13.94 -10.69 -24.74
N LEU A 47 13.20 -11.46 -23.94
CA LEU A 47 12.03 -10.98 -23.21
C LEU A 47 12.40 -9.87 -22.21
N PHE A 48 13.54 -10.02 -21.52
CA PHE A 48 14.02 -8.99 -20.59
C PHE A 48 14.39 -7.68 -21.27
N LEU A 49 15.01 -7.74 -22.46
CA LEU A 49 15.43 -6.54 -23.22
C LEU A 49 14.33 -5.95 -24.10
N THR A 50 13.16 -6.59 -24.19
CA THR A 50 12.04 -6.14 -25.02
C THR A 50 11.59 -4.70 -24.71
N PRO A 51 11.44 -4.27 -23.45
CA PRO A 51 11.09 -2.88 -23.13
C PRO A 51 12.17 -1.89 -23.58
N TRP A 52 13.44 -2.23 -23.40
CA TRP A 52 14.57 -1.42 -23.87
C TRP A 52 14.58 -1.28 -25.40
N LEU A 53 14.26 -2.35 -26.14
CA LEU A 53 14.20 -2.29 -27.60
C LEU A 53 13.07 -1.35 -28.08
N PHE A 54 11.85 -1.50 -27.57
CA PHE A 54 10.72 -0.69 -28.01
C PHE A 54 10.80 0.76 -27.52
N GLY A 55 11.21 0.96 -26.27
CA GLY A 55 11.52 2.27 -25.74
C GLY A 55 12.68 2.93 -26.48
N GLY A 56 13.72 2.15 -26.81
CA GLY A 56 14.85 2.55 -27.64
C GLY A 56 14.43 3.07 -29.00
N ILE A 57 13.56 2.36 -29.72
CA ILE A 57 12.97 2.81 -30.99
C ILE A 57 12.28 4.17 -30.81
N GLY A 58 11.45 4.32 -29.77
CA GLY A 58 10.80 5.60 -29.45
C GLY A 58 11.80 6.74 -29.21
N THR A 59 12.83 6.49 -28.39
CA THR A 59 13.89 7.48 -28.10
C THR A 59 14.69 7.88 -29.35
N LEU A 60 15.05 6.92 -30.20
CA LEU A 60 15.79 7.16 -31.43
C LEU A 60 14.97 7.98 -32.43
N LEU A 61 13.69 7.64 -32.65
CA LEU A 61 12.81 8.38 -33.55
C LEU A 61 12.60 9.83 -33.08
N CYS A 62 12.53 10.03 -31.75
CA CYS A 62 12.47 11.36 -31.17
C CYS A 62 13.78 12.15 -31.37
N GLN A 63 14.94 11.51 -31.18
CA GLN A 63 16.25 12.14 -31.38
C GLN A 63 16.51 12.52 -32.84
N LEU A 64 16.04 11.70 -33.79
CA LEU A 64 16.08 11.99 -35.22
C LEU A 64 15.08 13.08 -35.65
N LYS A 65 14.31 13.65 -34.72
CA LYS A 65 13.25 14.65 -34.96
C LYS A 65 12.17 14.15 -35.94
N LEU A 66 12.01 12.83 -36.07
CA LEU A 66 10.98 12.21 -36.92
C LEU A 66 9.62 12.17 -36.20
N LEU A 67 9.63 12.03 -34.87
CA LEU A 67 8.45 12.06 -34.02
C LEU A 67 8.62 13.06 -32.88
N GLN A 68 7.52 13.69 -32.48
CA GLN A 68 7.45 14.46 -31.24
C GLN A 68 7.47 13.54 -30.01
N GLU A 69 7.98 14.01 -28.88
CA GLU A 69 8.14 13.24 -27.63
C GLU A 69 6.89 12.45 -27.24
N LEU A 70 5.71 13.09 -27.24
CA LEU A 70 4.44 12.44 -26.87
C LEU A 70 4.05 11.30 -27.84
N HIS A 71 4.32 11.47 -29.13
CA HIS A 71 4.00 10.43 -30.10
C HIS A 71 4.97 9.25 -29.98
N ALA A 72 6.24 9.54 -29.66
CA ALA A 72 7.27 8.52 -29.49
C ALA A 72 7.00 7.66 -28.24
N THR A 73 6.47 8.24 -27.17
CA THR A 73 6.11 7.51 -25.95
C THR A 73 4.88 6.64 -26.16
N VAL A 74 3.86 7.16 -26.85
CA VAL A 74 2.68 6.38 -27.24
C VAL A 74 3.09 5.21 -28.13
N LEU A 75 3.97 5.43 -29.11
CA LEU A 75 4.48 4.35 -29.97
C LEU A 75 5.20 3.26 -29.16
N ALA A 76 6.12 3.64 -28.27
CA ALA A 76 6.84 2.69 -27.40
C ALA A 76 5.86 1.88 -26.53
N GLY A 77 4.87 2.55 -25.94
CA GLY A 77 3.84 1.88 -25.13
C GLY A 77 2.95 0.94 -25.94
N MET A 78 2.55 1.32 -27.15
CA MET A 78 1.75 0.47 -28.03
C MET A 78 2.51 -0.76 -28.52
N LEU A 79 3.80 -0.61 -28.86
CA LEU A 79 4.66 -1.74 -29.21
C LEU A 79 4.81 -2.71 -28.04
N MET A 80 5.01 -2.18 -26.83
CA MET A 80 5.11 -3.00 -25.62
C MET A 80 3.80 -3.71 -25.30
N PHE A 81 2.67 -3.03 -25.41
CA PHE A 81 1.35 -3.63 -25.25
C PHE A 81 1.16 -4.80 -26.22
N GLY A 82 1.50 -4.62 -27.49
CA GLY A 82 1.42 -5.67 -28.51
C GLY A 82 2.30 -6.88 -28.18
N ALA A 83 3.54 -6.65 -27.71
CA ALA A 83 4.44 -7.72 -27.31
C ALA A 83 3.97 -8.46 -26.05
N ALA A 84 3.51 -7.73 -25.02
CA ALA A 84 2.95 -8.33 -23.82
C ALA A 84 1.71 -9.17 -24.16
N ALA A 85 0.81 -8.67 -25.02
CA ALA A 85 -0.34 -9.41 -25.51
C ALA A 85 0.08 -10.67 -26.28
N GLY A 86 1.12 -10.59 -27.11
CA GLY A 86 1.69 -11.74 -27.82
C GLY A 86 2.23 -12.81 -26.89
N VAL A 87 2.98 -12.43 -25.85
CA VAL A 87 3.51 -13.38 -24.84
C VAL A 87 2.38 -14.04 -24.05
N GLN A 88 1.37 -13.27 -23.62
CA GLN A 88 0.21 -13.81 -22.91
C GLN A 88 -0.65 -14.72 -23.81
N ALA A 89 -0.82 -14.37 -25.09
CA ALA A 89 -1.51 -15.22 -26.05
C ALA A 89 -0.77 -16.55 -26.29
N LEU A 90 0.58 -16.51 -26.35
CA LEU A 90 1.42 -17.70 -26.46
C LEU A 90 1.29 -18.57 -25.20
N ALA A 91 1.34 -17.98 -24.01
CA ALA A 91 1.14 -18.68 -22.74
C ALA A 91 -0.25 -19.34 -22.67
N PHE A 92 -1.28 -18.65 -23.12
CA PHE A 92 -2.65 -19.18 -23.19
C PHE A 92 -2.78 -20.34 -24.19
N TYR A 93 -2.16 -20.21 -25.37
CA TYR A 93 -2.14 -21.28 -26.37
C TYR A 93 -1.40 -22.53 -25.85
N ALA A 94 -0.25 -22.34 -25.21
CA ALA A 94 0.52 -23.41 -24.57
C ALA A 94 -0.30 -24.12 -23.47
N ALA A 95 -0.98 -23.35 -22.61
CA ALA A 95 -1.82 -23.90 -21.55
C ALA A 95 -3.01 -24.73 -22.09
N ARG A 96 -3.62 -24.30 -23.19
CA ARG A 96 -4.68 -25.08 -23.86
C ARG A 96 -4.16 -26.40 -24.42
N ARG A 97 -2.93 -26.42 -24.94
CA ARG A 97 -2.32 -27.60 -25.54
C ARG A 97 -1.82 -28.61 -24.48
N SER A 98 -1.36 -28.13 -23.33
CA SER A 98 -0.93 -28.98 -22.21
C SER A 98 -2.10 -29.52 -21.38
N GLY A 99 -3.22 -28.80 -21.32
CA GLY A 99 -4.43 -29.20 -20.56
C GLY A 99 -5.08 -30.51 -21.03
N THR A 100 -4.70 -30.99 -22.22
CA THR A 100 -5.11 -32.29 -22.75
C THR A 100 -4.33 -33.49 -22.18
N VAL A 101 -3.20 -33.28 -21.47
CA VAL A 101 -2.27 -34.40 -21.14
C VAL A 101 -2.00 -34.62 -19.64
N GLU A 102 -2.07 -33.65 -18.73
CA GLU A 102 -1.83 -33.95 -17.29
C GLU A 102 -2.71 -33.17 -16.31
N ARG A 103 -3.60 -33.90 -15.62
CA ARG A 103 -4.20 -33.54 -14.33
C ARG A 103 -3.88 -34.64 -13.33
N LEU A 104 -2.67 -34.63 -12.78
CA LEU A 104 -2.36 -35.35 -11.55
C LEU A 104 -1.54 -34.42 -10.64
N GLY A 105 -2.08 -34.15 -9.45
CA GLY A 105 -1.33 -33.54 -8.34
C GLY A 105 -1.50 -32.03 -8.17
N ALA A 106 -1.89 -31.63 -6.96
CA ALA A 106 -1.87 -30.25 -6.50
C ALA A 106 -0.46 -29.61 -6.67
N PRO A 107 -0.35 -28.29 -6.87
CA PRO A 107 0.94 -27.63 -7.04
C PRO A 107 1.74 -27.73 -5.74
N ASN A 108 2.69 -28.68 -5.69
CA ASN A 108 3.68 -28.75 -4.63
C ASN A 108 4.67 -27.58 -4.80
N ILE A 109 4.92 -26.84 -3.72
CA ILE A 109 5.86 -25.71 -3.66
C ILE A 109 7.33 -26.15 -3.96
N LEU A 110 7.58 -27.46 -4.00
CA LEU A 110 8.85 -28.08 -4.36
C LEU A 110 9.00 -28.38 -5.88
N VAL A 111 7.97 -28.14 -6.70
CA VAL A 111 7.98 -28.41 -8.16
C VAL A 111 8.90 -27.43 -8.93
N ASP A 112 9.32 -26.31 -8.32
CA ASP A 112 10.33 -25.43 -8.91
C ASP A 112 11.72 -26.09 -9.04
N GLU A 113 11.90 -27.30 -8.50
CA GLU A 113 13.13 -28.12 -8.57
C GLU A 113 13.01 -29.39 -9.43
N GLU A 114 11.86 -29.67 -10.05
CA GLU A 114 11.79 -30.75 -11.05
C GLU A 114 12.49 -30.31 -12.34
N GLU A 115 13.41 -31.14 -12.84
CA GLU A 115 14.11 -30.92 -14.10
C GLU A 115 13.08 -30.88 -15.23
N VAL A 116 12.93 -29.71 -15.87
CA VAL A 116 12.02 -29.57 -17.00
C VAL A 116 12.73 -30.12 -18.24
N GLU A 117 12.17 -31.16 -18.85
CA GLU A 117 12.68 -31.68 -20.12
C GLU A 117 12.35 -30.71 -21.26
N PHE A 118 13.38 -30.07 -21.84
CA PHE A 118 13.20 -29.10 -22.92
C PHE A 118 13.31 -29.77 -24.29
N THR A 119 12.18 -30.00 -24.95
CA THR A 119 12.14 -30.63 -26.29
C THR A 119 12.39 -29.64 -27.44
N HIS A 120 11.70 -28.49 -27.46
CA HIS A 120 11.79 -27.48 -28.52
C HIS A 120 11.55 -26.05 -27.98
N CYS A 121 12.01 -25.02 -28.72
CA CYS A 121 11.91 -23.60 -28.33
C CYS A 121 10.48 -23.10 -28.03
N VAL A 122 9.45 -23.71 -28.63
CA VAL A 122 8.02 -23.34 -28.46
C VAL A 122 7.21 -24.52 -27.93
N SER A 123 7.86 -25.48 -27.25
CA SER A 123 7.14 -26.53 -26.53
C SER A 123 6.27 -25.90 -25.43
N PRO A 124 5.05 -26.42 -25.17
CA PRO A 124 4.19 -25.91 -24.10
C PRO A 124 4.89 -25.90 -22.73
N GLU A 125 5.79 -26.84 -22.45
CA GLU A 125 6.60 -26.89 -21.22
C GLU A 125 7.60 -25.74 -21.16
N THR A 126 8.30 -25.46 -22.28
CA THR A 126 9.25 -24.35 -22.40
C THR A 126 8.56 -23.00 -22.26
N VAL A 127 7.39 -22.82 -22.90
CA VAL A 127 6.60 -21.60 -22.77
C VAL A 127 6.08 -21.42 -21.35
N ARG A 128 5.58 -22.49 -20.71
CA ARG A 128 5.10 -22.44 -19.33
C ARG A 128 6.22 -22.13 -18.33
N PHE A 129 7.43 -22.61 -18.61
CA PHE A 129 8.62 -22.31 -17.82
C PHE A 129 9.08 -20.85 -17.99
N ILE A 130 9.09 -20.33 -19.22
CA ILE A 130 9.56 -18.96 -19.52
C ILE A 130 8.53 -17.90 -19.15
N ALA A 131 7.24 -18.14 -19.40
CA ALA A 131 6.13 -17.22 -19.14
C ALA A 131 4.94 -18.02 -18.58
N PRO A 132 4.90 -18.27 -17.26
CA PRO A 132 3.77 -18.95 -16.65
C PRO A 132 2.56 -18.04 -16.77
N GLY A 133 1.56 -18.45 -17.55
CA GLY A 133 0.33 -17.67 -17.73
C GLY A 133 -0.33 -17.33 -16.39
N LYS A 134 -0.98 -16.16 -16.31
CA LYS A 134 -1.69 -15.72 -15.10
C LYS A 134 -2.95 -16.55 -14.86
N ARG A 135 -3.32 -16.76 -13.60
CA ARG A 135 -4.47 -17.59 -13.22
C ARG A 135 -5.81 -16.92 -13.56
N PHE A 136 -5.88 -15.60 -13.41
CA PHE A 136 -7.09 -14.83 -13.63
C PHE A 136 -7.05 -14.10 -14.97
N GLY A 137 -8.08 -14.28 -15.80
CA GLY A 137 -8.16 -13.61 -17.11
C GLY A 137 -8.17 -12.08 -17.01
N LEU A 138 -8.77 -11.52 -15.95
CA LEU A 138 -8.74 -10.07 -15.69
C LEU A 138 -7.31 -9.59 -15.41
N ASN A 139 -6.51 -10.36 -14.67
CA ASN A 139 -5.11 -10.03 -14.42
C ASN A 139 -4.30 -10.05 -15.73
N VAL A 140 -4.55 -10.99 -16.65
CA VAL A 140 -3.90 -10.99 -17.98
C VAL A 140 -4.12 -9.66 -18.70
N VAL A 141 -5.37 -9.17 -18.74
CA VAL A 141 -5.70 -7.90 -19.39
C VAL A 141 -5.06 -6.73 -18.64
N LEU A 142 -5.16 -6.71 -17.31
CA LEU A 142 -4.59 -5.65 -16.49
C LEU A 142 -3.07 -5.54 -16.66
N HIS A 143 -2.34 -6.65 -16.56
CA HIS A 143 -0.88 -6.68 -16.69
C HIS A 143 -0.40 -6.29 -18.09
N THR A 144 -1.12 -6.70 -19.15
CA THR A 144 -0.76 -6.32 -20.54
C THR A 144 -0.96 -4.83 -20.79
N VAL A 145 -2.09 -4.27 -20.35
CA VAL A 145 -2.33 -2.81 -20.42
C VAL A 145 -1.29 -2.07 -19.59
N LEU A 146 -1.02 -2.54 -18.37
CA LEU A 146 -0.08 -1.89 -17.47
C LEU A 146 1.36 -1.92 -18.00
N ALA A 147 1.78 -2.99 -18.67
CA ALA A 147 3.08 -3.08 -19.34
C ALA A 147 3.20 -2.05 -20.50
N GLY A 148 2.15 -1.88 -21.29
CA GLY A 148 2.12 -0.82 -22.32
C GLY A 148 2.25 0.59 -21.72
N VAL A 149 1.47 0.85 -20.67
CA VAL A 149 1.46 2.14 -19.95
C VAL A 149 2.82 2.42 -19.30
N LEU A 150 3.39 1.43 -18.60
CA LEU A 150 4.67 1.54 -17.91
C LEU A 150 5.81 1.81 -18.90
N CYS A 151 5.87 1.11 -20.02
CA CYS A 151 6.90 1.33 -21.03
C CYS A 151 6.75 2.70 -21.71
N GLY A 152 5.53 3.13 -22.02
CA GLY A 152 5.29 4.45 -22.61
C GLY A 152 5.72 5.59 -21.67
N PHE A 153 5.24 5.58 -20.43
CA PHE A 153 5.63 6.58 -19.43
C PHE A 153 7.09 6.46 -19.01
N GLY A 154 7.63 5.25 -18.91
CA GLY A 154 9.04 5.00 -18.65
C GLY A 154 9.95 5.56 -19.74
N THR A 155 9.56 5.41 -21.01
CA THR A 155 10.23 6.06 -22.14
C THR A 155 10.20 7.58 -21.99
N TRP A 156 9.06 8.13 -21.57
CA TRP A 156 8.92 9.58 -21.38
C TRP A 156 9.80 10.12 -20.25
N TYR A 157 9.94 9.33 -19.19
CA TYR A 157 10.76 9.61 -18.01
C TYR A 157 12.27 9.58 -18.35
N VAL A 158 12.70 8.59 -19.14
CA VAL A 158 14.13 8.34 -19.43
C VAL A 158 14.62 9.06 -20.70
N PHE A 159 13.84 9.93 -21.34
CA PHE A 159 14.32 10.62 -22.56
C PHE A 159 15.67 11.33 -22.34
N LEU A 160 16.61 11.04 -23.23
CA LEU A 160 17.98 11.57 -23.11
C LEU A 160 18.03 13.11 -23.16
N GLY A 161 17.17 13.75 -23.96
CA GLY A 161 17.07 15.21 -24.01
C GLY A 161 16.66 15.81 -22.66
N ARG A 162 15.74 15.14 -21.95
CA ARG A 162 15.31 15.54 -20.61
C ARG A 162 16.41 15.33 -19.58
N LEU A 163 17.05 14.17 -19.57
CA LEU A 163 18.16 13.88 -18.66
C LEU A 163 19.33 14.86 -18.88
N THR A 164 19.60 15.26 -20.12
CA THR A 164 20.63 16.26 -20.45
C THR A 164 20.25 17.64 -19.93
N ALA A 165 18.99 18.05 -20.06
CA ALA A 165 18.49 19.29 -19.48
C ALA A 165 18.53 19.28 -17.94
N LEU A 166 18.35 18.11 -17.32
CA LEU A 166 18.30 17.97 -15.87
C LEU A 166 19.70 18.00 -15.21
N TYR A 167 20.70 17.38 -15.84
CA TYR A 167 22.06 17.24 -15.28
C TYR A 167 23.11 18.17 -15.92
N GLY A 168 22.81 18.79 -17.06
CA GLY A 168 23.73 19.68 -17.77
C GLY A 168 24.96 19.00 -18.39
N SER A 169 25.12 17.69 -18.23
CA SER A 169 26.26 16.90 -18.72
C SER A 169 25.79 15.65 -19.44
N ILE A 170 26.16 15.52 -20.72
CA ILE A 170 25.80 14.38 -21.57
C ILE A 170 26.31 13.06 -20.98
N GLY A 171 27.51 13.06 -20.39
CA GLY A 171 28.12 11.85 -19.81
C GLY A 171 27.30 11.29 -18.65
N ILE A 172 26.88 12.15 -17.71
CA ILE A 172 26.05 11.75 -16.57
C ILE A 172 24.68 11.27 -17.08
N SER A 173 24.09 12.01 -18.02
CA SER A 173 22.79 11.65 -18.59
C SER A 173 22.80 10.29 -19.30
N MET A 174 23.89 9.92 -19.98
CA MET A 174 24.04 8.61 -20.61
C MET A 174 24.12 7.47 -19.57
N VAL A 175 24.86 7.66 -18.48
CA VAL A 175 24.93 6.66 -17.40
C VAL A 175 23.56 6.49 -16.75
N VAL A 176 22.90 7.59 -16.41
CA VAL A 176 21.54 7.58 -15.85
C VAL A 176 20.55 6.93 -16.82
N PHE A 177 20.66 7.21 -18.12
CA PHE A 177 19.83 6.61 -19.17
C PHE A 177 19.93 5.09 -19.18
N VAL A 178 21.15 4.55 -19.30
CA VAL A 178 21.39 3.10 -19.39
C VAL A 178 20.90 2.40 -18.12
N LEU A 179 21.26 2.91 -16.94
CA LEU A 179 20.86 2.31 -15.67
C LEU A 179 19.34 2.42 -15.42
N SER A 180 18.71 3.51 -15.85
CA SER A 180 17.25 3.66 -15.75
C SER A 180 16.51 2.64 -16.61
N TRP A 181 17.03 2.32 -17.80
CA TRP A 181 16.46 1.25 -18.62
C TRP A 181 16.58 -0.12 -17.98
N VAL A 182 17.67 -0.41 -17.27
CA VAL A 182 17.80 -1.64 -16.50
C VAL A 182 16.69 -1.72 -15.43
N THR A 183 16.47 -0.65 -14.67
CA THR A 183 15.37 -0.58 -13.68
C THR A 183 14.00 -0.78 -14.32
N LEU A 184 13.73 -0.15 -15.47
CA LEU A 184 12.48 -0.32 -16.21
C LEU A 184 12.29 -1.77 -16.69
N CYS A 185 13.33 -2.39 -17.25
CA CYS A 185 13.27 -3.78 -17.71
C CYS A 185 12.96 -4.75 -16.56
N ILE A 186 13.53 -4.52 -15.37
CA ILE A 186 13.28 -5.33 -14.16
C ILE A 186 11.82 -5.30 -13.72
N ALA A 187 11.16 -4.13 -13.82
CA ALA A 187 9.74 -3.99 -13.46
C ALA A 187 8.79 -4.46 -14.57
N GLU A 188 9.15 -4.25 -15.84
CA GLU A 188 8.37 -4.75 -16.98
C GLU A 188 8.39 -6.28 -17.05
N TYR A 189 9.57 -6.88 -16.83
CA TYR A 189 9.72 -8.32 -16.82
C TYR A 189 8.80 -8.98 -15.78
N SER A 190 8.62 -8.34 -14.62
CA SER A 190 7.75 -8.86 -13.58
C SER A 190 6.26 -8.86 -13.95
N LEU A 191 5.83 -7.92 -14.80
CA LEU A 191 4.45 -7.87 -15.33
C LEU A 191 4.18 -8.97 -16.37
N ILE A 192 5.13 -9.19 -17.29
CA ILE A 192 4.94 -10.09 -18.44
C ILE A 192 5.10 -11.56 -18.04
N VAL A 193 6.16 -11.88 -17.30
CA VAL A 193 6.55 -13.25 -17.00
C VAL A 193 6.02 -13.64 -15.63
N ASN A 194 6.71 -13.24 -14.57
CA ASN A 194 6.32 -13.33 -13.16
C ASN A 194 7.44 -12.73 -12.31
N THR A 195 7.10 -12.26 -11.12
CA THR A 195 8.08 -11.73 -10.16
C THR A 195 8.98 -12.82 -9.61
N ALA A 196 10.27 -12.49 -9.44
CA ALA A 196 11.16 -13.24 -8.57
C ALA A 196 10.62 -13.31 -7.14
N THR A 197 11.12 -14.28 -6.37
CA THR A 197 10.83 -14.34 -4.94
C THR A 197 11.54 -13.19 -4.23
N GLU A 198 10.78 -12.23 -3.70
CA GLU A 198 11.34 -11.09 -2.96
C GLU A 198 11.50 -11.47 -1.49
N THR A 199 12.56 -10.97 -0.86
CA THR A 199 12.94 -11.31 0.52
C THR A 199 11.90 -10.86 1.55
N ALA A 200 11.08 -9.86 1.20
CA ALA A 200 10.06 -9.28 2.06
C ALA A 200 8.63 -9.81 1.83
N THR A 201 8.40 -10.71 0.84
CA THR A 201 7.05 -11.18 0.48
C THR A 201 6.82 -12.65 0.80
N PHE A 202 5.77 -12.95 1.57
CA PHE A 202 5.30 -14.31 1.79
C PHE A 202 4.37 -14.77 0.65
N HIS A 203 4.93 -15.44 -0.36
CA HIS A 203 4.19 -15.90 -1.56
C HIS A 203 2.98 -16.80 -1.28
N ALA A 204 2.95 -17.50 -0.14
CA ALA A 204 1.80 -18.35 0.23
C ALA A 204 0.49 -17.56 0.44
N GLN A 205 0.57 -16.23 0.59
CA GLN A 205 -0.59 -15.35 0.79
C GLN A 205 -1.01 -14.59 -0.48
N ASP A 206 -0.27 -14.68 -1.60
CA ASP A 206 -0.58 -13.95 -2.84
C ASP A 206 -1.73 -14.63 -3.62
N THR A 207 -2.95 -14.50 -3.10
CA THR A 207 -4.16 -15.11 -3.67
C THR A 207 -4.58 -14.41 -4.97
N TYR A 208 -4.26 -13.12 -5.12
CA TYR A 208 -4.76 -12.26 -6.19
C TYR A 208 -3.69 -11.85 -7.22
N GLU A 209 -2.48 -12.39 -7.12
CA GLU A 209 -1.33 -12.04 -7.97
C GLU A 209 -1.02 -10.53 -7.93
N ILE A 210 -0.98 -9.96 -6.72
CA ILE A 210 -0.72 -8.53 -6.49
C ILE A 210 0.78 -8.26 -6.48
N THR A 211 1.60 -9.24 -6.12
CA THR A 211 3.06 -9.10 -6.03
C THR A 211 3.71 -8.56 -7.34
N PRO A 212 3.29 -8.97 -8.55
CA PRO A 212 3.78 -8.40 -9.81
C PRO A 212 3.54 -6.91 -10.03
N LEU A 213 2.65 -6.28 -9.27
CA LEU A 213 2.38 -4.85 -9.38
C LEU A 213 3.27 -3.99 -8.47
N THR A 214 4.02 -4.58 -7.54
CA THR A 214 4.83 -3.81 -6.57
C THR A 214 5.86 -2.92 -7.26
N ARG A 215 6.68 -3.49 -8.15
CA ARG A 215 7.75 -2.76 -8.85
C ARG A 215 7.22 -1.70 -9.82
N PRO A 216 6.25 -2.00 -10.70
CA PRO A 216 5.60 -0.98 -11.53
C PRO A 216 5.07 0.19 -10.71
N LEU A 217 4.43 -0.07 -9.57
CA LEU A 217 3.86 0.99 -8.73
C LEU A 217 4.94 1.93 -8.20
N TYR A 218 6.06 1.40 -7.71
CA TYR A 218 7.18 2.25 -7.30
C TYR A 218 7.69 3.09 -8.46
N ILE A 219 7.82 2.53 -9.67
CA ILE A 219 8.22 3.31 -10.84
C ILE A 219 7.21 4.42 -11.16
N PHE A 220 5.90 4.14 -11.11
CA PHE A 220 4.87 5.14 -11.34
C PHE A 220 4.91 6.29 -10.32
N ILE A 221 5.29 6.04 -9.07
CA ILE A 221 5.48 7.11 -8.08
C ILE A 221 6.58 8.08 -8.52
N PHE A 222 7.72 7.58 -9.02
CA PHE A 222 8.82 8.43 -9.50
C PHE A 222 8.41 9.21 -10.75
N ILE A 223 7.72 8.54 -11.68
CA ILE A 223 7.19 9.17 -12.89
C ILE A 223 6.19 10.27 -12.53
N ALA A 224 5.31 10.05 -11.56
CA ALA A 224 4.31 11.03 -11.13
C ALA A 224 4.95 12.32 -10.62
N VAL A 225 6.04 12.22 -9.84
CA VAL A 225 6.79 13.41 -9.39
C VAL A 225 7.44 14.14 -10.55
N ASP A 226 8.05 13.42 -11.50
CA ASP A 226 8.63 14.07 -12.69
C ASP A 226 7.55 14.73 -13.58
N LEU A 227 6.38 14.11 -13.76
CA LEU A 227 5.25 14.73 -14.42
C LEU A 227 4.76 15.97 -13.68
N ALA A 228 4.70 15.94 -12.34
CA ALA A 228 4.36 17.12 -11.55
C ALA A 228 5.33 18.29 -11.81
N VAL A 229 6.63 18.01 -11.93
CA VAL A 229 7.65 19.04 -12.29
C VAL A 229 7.35 19.63 -13.68
N ARG A 230 6.96 18.79 -14.63
CA ARG A 230 6.67 19.23 -16.02
C ARG A 230 5.46 20.14 -16.09
N PHE A 231 4.43 19.89 -15.27
CA PHE A 231 3.17 20.63 -15.31
C PHE A 231 3.06 21.78 -14.30
N SER A 232 3.90 21.82 -13.25
CA SER A 232 3.78 22.80 -12.15
C SER A 232 4.60 24.08 -12.31
N GLY A 233 5.18 24.34 -13.49
CA GLY A 233 6.06 25.49 -13.73
C GLY A 233 7.43 25.37 -13.04
N PRO A 234 8.33 26.35 -13.18
CA PRO A 234 9.69 26.28 -12.68
C PRO A 234 9.73 26.48 -11.15
N VAL A 235 9.50 25.42 -10.40
CA VAL A 235 9.72 25.38 -8.94
C VAL A 235 11.06 24.71 -8.65
N PRO A 236 12.08 25.45 -8.14
CA PRO A 236 13.44 24.93 -8.00
C PRO A 236 13.52 23.74 -7.02
N GLU A 237 12.76 23.77 -5.93
CA GLU A 237 12.70 22.69 -4.94
C GLU A 237 12.17 21.39 -5.56
N LEU A 238 11.15 21.50 -6.41
CA LEU A 238 10.54 20.34 -7.08
C LEU A 238 11.49 19.76 -8.14
N GLN A 239 12.26 20.62 -8.82
CA GLN A 239 13.31 20.19 -9.75
C GLN A 239 14.44 19.45 -9.03
N LEU A 240 14.89 19.94 -7.87
CA LEU A 240 15.89 19.25 -7.05
C LEU A 240 15.36 17.90 -6.56
N ALA A 241 14.11 17.84 -6.09
CA ALA A 241 13.48 16.59 -5.70
C ALA A 241 13.44 15.58 -6.86
N SER A 242 13.10 16.03 -8.08
CA SER A 242 13.14 15.19 -9.28
C SER A 242 14.55 14.70 -9.60
N GLN A 243 15.58 15.54 -9.50
CA GLN A 243 16.99 15.13 -9.67
C GLN A 243 17.40 14.03 -8.69
N VAL A 244 17.06 14.19 -7.40
CA VAL A 244 17.36 13.21 -6.36
C VAL A 244 16.61 11.91 -6.62
N LEU A 245 15.34 11.99 -7.04
CA LEU A 245 14.55 10.81 -7.38
C LEU A 245 15.09 10.07 -8.62
N HIS A 246 15.59 10.76 -9.64
CA HIS A 246 16.25 10.11 -10.77
C HIS A 246 17.51 9.32 -10.34
N VAL A 247 18.26 9.82 -9.35
CA VAL A 247 19.38 9.07 -8.77
C VAL A 247 18.88 7.87 -7.96
N LEU A 248 17.89 8.06 -7.09
CA LEU A 248 17.30 7.00 -6.27
C LEU A 248 16.67 5.90 -7.14
N PHE A 249 16.12 6.26 -8.30
CA PHE A 249 15.58 5.33 -9.30
C PHE A 249 16.59 4.31 -9.79
N LEU A 250 17.88 4.66 -9.84
CA LEU A 250 18.96 3.73 -10.22
C LEU A 250 19.20 2.66 -9.15
N PHE A 251 18.93 2.98 -7.89
CA PHE A 251 19.11 2.09 -6.75
C PHE A 251 17.86 1.26 -6.43
N LEU A 252 16.75 1.49 -7.13
CA LEU A 252 15.48 0.78 -6.93
C LEU A 252 15.63 -0.76 -7.00
N PRO A 253 16.40 -1.33 -7.95
CA PRO A 253 16.67 -2.78 -7.97
C PRO A 253 17.33 -3.30 -6.70
N LEU A 254 18.24 -2.53 -6.11
CA LEU A 254 18.91 -2.89 -4.86
C LEU A 254 17.96 -2.78 -3.67
N LEU A 255 17.12 -1.75 -3.64
CA LEU A 255 16.11 -1.57 -2.59
C LEU A 255 15.08 -2.71 -2.58
N TRP A 256 14.66 -3.18 -3.77
CA TRP A 256 13.81 -4.38 -3.90
C TRP A 256 14.55 -5.63 -3.44
N ALA A 257 15.79 -5.84 -3.87
CA ALA A 257 16.57 -7.02 -3.51
C ALA A 257 16.84 -7.12 -1.99
N LEU A 258 17.08 -5.97 -1.33
CA LEU A 258 17.28 -5.89 0.11
C LEU A 258 15.98 -5.95 0.91
N GLY A 259 14.81 -5.89 0.27
CA GLY A 259 13.52 -5.89 0.95
C GLY A 259 13.29 -4.64 1.81
N ILE A 260 13.94 -3.52 1.48
CA ILE A 260 13.77 -2.24 2.18
C ILE A 260 12.41 -1.63 1.83
N LEU A 261 11.94 -1.87 0.60
CA LEU A 261 10.64 -1.39 0.15
C LEU A 261 9.53 -2.35 0.58
N PRO A 262 8.44 -1.84 1.21
CA PRO A 262 7.34 -2.68 1.63
C PRO A 262 6.56 -3.26 0.43
N PRO A 263 5.92 -4.42 0.59
CA PRO A 263 5.01 -4.93 -0.43
C PRO A 263 3.74 -4.07 -0.53
N LEU A 264 3.03 -4.18 -1.66
CA LEU A 264 1.94 -3.27 -2.02
C LEU A 264 0.75 -3.37 -1.06
N ASP A 265 0.41 -4.59 -0.64
CA ASP A 265 -0.65 -4.86 0.33
C ASP A 265 -0.37 -4.17 1.67
N ALA A 266 0.86 -4.30 2.19
CA ALA A 266 1.27 -3.63 3.42
C ALA A 266 1.31 -2.11 3.26
N LEU A 267 1.87 -1.60 2.16
CA LEU A 267 1.98 -0.16 1.90
C LEU A 267 0.60 0.51 1.78
N LEU A 268 -0.32 -0.08 1.01
CA LEU A 268 -1.67 0.48 0.82
C LEU A 268 -2.48 0.41 2.11
N LEU A 269 -2.49 -0.73 2.81
CA LEU A 269 -3.24 -0.86 4.06
C LEU A 269 -2.69 0.08 5.13
N TRP A 270 -1.36 0.15 5.27
CA TRP A 270 -0.72 1.08 6.20
C TRP A 270 -1.01 2.53 5.82
N GLY A 271 -0.87 2.90 4.54
CA GLY A 271 -1.12 4.26 4.05
C GLY A 271 -2.58 4.71 4.20
N MET A 272 -3.53 3.80 3.95
CA MET A 272 -4.96 4.04 4.21
C MET A 272 -5.21 4.28 5.69
N GLU A 273 -4.59 3.50 6.58
CA GLU A 273 -4.72 3.70 8.02
C GLU A 273 -4.10 5.02 8.47
N GLN A 274 -2.89 5.37 7.98
CA GLN A 274 -2.26 6.65 8.32
C GLN A 274 -3.10 7.83 7.84
N THR A 275 -3.62 7.75 6.62
CA THR A 275 -4.48 8.80 6.06
C THR A 275 -5.79 8.91 6.84
N LEU A 276 -6.41 7.78 7.18
CA LEU A 276 -7.61 7.76 8.01
C LEU A 276 -7.36 8.42 9.37
N VAL A 277 -6.28 8.04 10.06
CA VAL A 277 -5.98 8.50 11.41
C VAL A 277 -5.52 9.95 11.44
N PHE A 278 -4.55 10.31 10.61
CA PHE A 278 -3.88 11.62 10.69
C PHE A 278 -4.53 12.68 9.80
N CYS A 279 -5.08 12.30 8.65
CA CYS A 279 -5.70 13.27 7.73
C CYS A 279 -7.22 13.38 7.95
N LEU A 280 -7.90 12.26 8.19
CA LEU A 280 -9.36 12.22 8.31
C LEU A 280 -9.86 12.15 9.77
N GLY A 281 -8.94 12.07 10.75
CA GLY A 281 -9.28 12.06 12.18
C GLY A 281 -9.92 10.76 12.69
N GLY A 282 -9.84 9.68 11.93
CA GLY A 282 -10.39 8.38 12.29
C GLY A 282 -9.58 7.61 13.34
N SER A 283 -10.12 6.47 13.79
CA SER A 283 -9.45 5.56 14.73
C SER A 283 -8.69 4.44 13.99
N PRO A 284 -7.67 3.82 14.61
CA PRO A 284 -6.98 2.68 14.01
C PRO A 284 -7.92 1.48 13.90
N MET A 285 -7.77 0.70 12.84
CA MET A 285 -8.75 -0.30 12.43
C MET A 285 -8.13 -1.69 12.49
N SER A 286 -8.77 -2.61 13.23
CA SER A 286 -8.23 -3.96 13.43
C SER A 286 -8.44 -4.92 12.26
N SER A 287 -9.29 -4.58 11.28
CA SER A 287 -9.57 -5.42 10.11
C SER A 287 -9.57 -4.63 8.81
N ASN A 288 -9.08 -5.27 7.73
CA ASN A 288 -8.94 -4.65 6.41
C ASN A 288 -10.27 -4.16 5.84
N LEU A 289 -11.36 -4.92 6.01
CA LEU A 289 -12.68 -4.54 5.53
C LEU A 289 -13.22 -3.32 6.29
N ARG A 290 -13.02 -3.27 7.62
CA ARG A 290 -13.44 -2.13 8.43
C ARG A 290 -12.64 -0.88 8.08
N LEU A 291 -11.33 -1.04 7.86
CA LEU A 291 -10.46 0.02 7.38
C LEU A 291 -10.95 0.59 6.05
N LEU A 292 -11.22 -0.27 5.06
CA LEU A 292 -11.68 0.16 3.74
C LEU A 292 -13.01 0.89 3.81
N LEU A 293 -13.97 0.37 4.58
CA LEU A 293 -15.27 1.00 4.76
C LEU A 293 -15.16 2.37 5.44
N MET A 294 -14.44 2.46 6.56
CA MET A 294 -14.27 3.71 7.31
C MET A 294 -13.48 4.76 6.53
N PHE A 295 -12.45 4.33 5.80
CA PHE A 295 -11.71 5.19 4.89
C PHE A 295 -12.60 5.73 3.78
N ALA A 296 -13.39 4.87 3.11
CA ALA A 296 -14.28 5.30 2.03
C ALA A 296 -15.35 6.29 2.49
N ILE A 297 -15.97 6.05 3.65
CA ILE A 297 -16.97 6.98 4.20
C ILE A 297 -16.32 8.29 4.64
N SER A 298 -15.16 8.25 5.29
CA SER A 298 -14.48 9.48 5.74
C SER A 298 -13.97 10.30 4.55
N ALA A 299 -13.45 9.64 3.51
CA ALA A 299 -13.03 10.29 2.27
C ALA A 299 -14.23 10.89 1.51
N SER A 300 -15.39 10.22 1.49
CA SER A 300 -16.59 10.76 0.83
C SER A 300 -17.12 12.01 1.53
N VAL A 301 -17.01 12.10 2.86
CA VAL A 301 -17.32 13.33 3.62
C VAL A 301 -16.39 14.48 3.20
N ALA A 302 -15.07 14.23 3.11
CA ALA A 302 -14.10 15.23 2.67
C ALA A 302 -14.37 15.72 1.23
N VAL A 303 -14.69 14.80 0.32
CA VAL A 303 -15.06 15.14 -1.06
C VAL A 303 -16.39 15.92 -1.10
N SER A 304 -17.39 15.52 -0.31
CA SER A 304 -18.67 16.23 -0.25
C SER A 304 -18.50 17.66 0.24
N ASN A 305 -17.65 17.89 1.25
CA ASN A 305 -17.30 19.22 1.74
C ASN A 305 -16.73 20.14 0.66
N TYR A 306 -15.92 19.60 -0.26
CA TYR A 306 -15.36 20.37 -1.37
C TYR A 306 -16.45 20.93 -2.32
N PHE A 307 -17.56 20.21 -2.48
CA PHE A 307 -18.65 20.62 -3.38
C PHE A 307 -19.70 21.51 -2.71
N ILE A 308 -19.67 21.72 -1.39
CA ILE A 308 -20.63 22.58 -0.70
C ILE A 308 -20.16 24.04 -0.82
N PRO A 309 -20.89 24.92 -1.53
CA PRO A 309 -20.45 26.29 -1.78
C PRO A 309 -20.60 27.22 -0.57
N SER A 310 -21.41 26.83 0.43
CA SER A 310 -21.67 27.64 1.63
C SER A 310 -20.77 27.21 2.79
N THR A 311 -20.02 28.15 3.38
CA THR A 311 -19.15 27.90 4.55
C THR A 311 -19.91 27.35 5.75
N LEU A 312 -21.10 27.90 6.01
CA LEU A 312 -21.98 27.40 7.07
C LEU A 312 -22.44 25.96 6.80
N GLY A 313 -22.78 25.64 5.55
CA GLY A 313 -23.12 24.28 5.14
C GLY A 313 -21.97 23.30 5.34
N VAL A 314 -20.73 23.70 5.02
CA VAL A 314 -19.53 22.88 5.26
C VAL A 314 -19.34 22.61 6.75
N VAL A 315 -19.46 23.62 7.60
CA VAL A 315 -19.31 23.48 9.07
C VAL A 315 -20.38 22.54 9.62
N LEU A 316 -21.65 22.80 9.33
CA LEU A 316 -22.77 21.98 9.82
C LEU A 316 -22.70 20.54 9.30
N PHE A 317 -22.37 20.34 8.03
CA PHE A 317 -22.23 19.01 7.44
C PHE A 317 -21.06 18.25 8.06
N SER A 318 -19.91 18.90 8.26
CA SER A 318 -18.72 18.29 8.88
C SER A 318 -18.97 17.90 10.33
N VAL A 319 -19.59 18.77 11.13
CA VAL A 319 -19.94 18.47 12.53
C VAL A 319 -20.95 17.34 12.59
N SER A 320 -21.98 17.36 11.72
CA SER A 320 -22.98 16.31 11.68
C SER A 320 -22.39 14.95 11.35
N THR A 321 -21.61 14.87 10.27
CA THR A 321 -21.02 13.63 9.77
C THR A 321 -19.93 13.13 10.70
N GLY A 322 -19.12 14.03 11.27
CA GLY A 322 -18.13 13.69 12.30
C GLY A 322 -18.77 13.06 13.53
N PHE A 323 -19.87 13.64 14.03
CA PHE A 323 -20.61 13.05 15.15
C PHE A 323 -21.16 11.66 14.78
N LEU A 324 -21.81 11.51 13.62
CA LEU A 324 -22.35 10.22 13.18
C LEU A 324 -21.26 9.14 13.06
N LEU A 325 -20.08 9.51 12.56
CA LEU A 325 -18.93 8.60 12.43
C LEU A 325 -18.28 8.26 13.76
N SER A 326 -18.46 9.09 14.79
CA SER A 326 -17.96 8.81 16.14
C SER A 326 -18.77 7.75 16.89
N LEU A 327 -20.00 7.48 16.44
CA LEU A 327 -20.90 6.53 17.11
C LEU A 327 -20.50 5.07 16.81
N ASP A 328 -20.54 4.23 17.84
CA ASP A 328 -20.34 2.78 17.68
C ASP A 328 -21.62 2.11 17.14
N LEU A 329 -21.79 2.13 15.82
CA LEU A 329 -22.93 1.53 15.13
C LEU A 329 -22.97 -0.01 15.21
N SER A 330 -21.92 -0.67 15.73
CA SER A 330 -21.91 -2.14 15.88
C SER A 330 -23.03 -2.64 16.81
N GLN A 331 -23.47 -1.78 17.73
CA GLN A 331 -24.56 -2.06 18.67
C GLN A 331 -25.96 -1.83 18.06
N VAL A 332 -26.07 -1.14 16.91
CA VAL A 332 -27.36 -0.93 16.22
C VAL A 332 -27.80 -2.20 15.50
N GLY A 333 -26.84 -3.00 15.00
CA GLY A 333 -27.11 -4.25 14.29
C GLY A 333 -27.77 -5.33 15.15
N THR A 334 -27.58 -5.30 16.47
CA THR A 334 -28.26 -6.22 17.40
C THR A 334 -29.73 -5.84 17.63
N LEU A 335 -30.10 -4.58 17.41
CA LEU A 335 -31.49 -4.09 17.53
C LEU A 335 -32.33 -4.47 16.29
N CYS A 336 -31.73 -4.39 15.09
CA CYS A 336 -32.39 -4.77 13.84
C CYS A 336 -32.51 -6.30 13.65
N ARG A 337 -31.68 -7.08 14.36
CA ARG A 337 -31.81 -8.54 14.43
C ARG A 337 -32.94 -8.86 15.40
N ARG A 338 -34.19 -8.75 14.95
CA ARG A 338 -35.38 -9.20 15.70
C ARG A 338 -35.08 -10.56 16.36
N PRO A 339 -35.47 -10.76 17.64
CA PRO A 339 -35.35 -12.07 18.26
C PRO A 339 -36.17 -13.04 17.42
N ARG A 340 -35.52 -14.02 16.77
CA ARG A 340 -36.26 -15.18 16.26
C ARG A 340 -36.97 -15.78 17.46
N ALA A 341 -38.29 -15.78 17.37
CA ALA A 341 -39.22 -16.07 18.42
C ALA A 341 -38.84 -17.34 19.19
N ALA A 342 -38.98 -17.24 20.51
CA ALA A 342 -39.19 -18.36 21.39
C ALA A 342 -40.33 -19.23 20.84
N PHE A 343 -40.00 -20.42 20.35
CA PHE A 343 -40.94 -21.53 20.20
C PHE A 343 -40.18 -22.84 20.33
N GLY A 344 -40.44 -23.54 21.44
CA GLY A 344 -40.19 -24.97 21.66
C GLY A 344 -38.72 -25.40 21.77
N ASP A 345 -38.23 -25.69 22.98
CA ASP A 345 -38.32 -27.07 23.45
C ASP A 345 -37.96 -27.20 24.95
N HIS A 346 -38.74 -27.99 25.67
CA HIS A 346 -38.48 -28.38 27.05
C HIS A 346 -37.46 -29.54 27.04
N GLY A 347 -36.28 -29.35 27.60
CA GLY A 347 -35.34 -30.45 27.74
C GLY A 347 -34.10 -30.13 28.56
N PHE A 348 -34.05 -30.68 29.77
CA PHE A 348 -32.88 -30.76 30.66
C PHE A 348 -31.56 -31.03 29.92
N ARG A 349 -30.51 -30.24 30.20
CA ARG A 349 -29.24 -30.75 30.78
C ARG A 349 -28.24 -29.65 31.17
N ARG A 350 -27.65 -29.91 32.32
CA ARG A 350 -26.62 -29.20 33.09
C ARG A 350 -25.27 -29.27 32.37
N GLY A 351 -24.58 -28.14 32.22
CA GLY A 351 -23.19 -28.06 31.74
C GLY A 351 -22.74 -26.61 31.60
N GLY A 352 -21.75 -26.20 32.37
CA GLY A 352 -21.35 -24.80 32.56
C GLY A 352 -21.05 -24.07 31.26
N SER A 353 -21.66 -22.90 31.09
CA SER A 353 -21.31 -21.97 30.02
C SER A 353 -20.05 -21.18 30.40
N PRO A 354 -19.11 -20.98 29.46
CA PRO A 354 -18.02 -20.03 29.68
C PRO A 354 -18.61 -18.62 29.67
N HIS A 355 -18.33 -17.85 30.73
CA HIS A 355 -18.60 -16.42 30.74
C HIS A 355 -17.96 -15.77 29.50
N PRO A 356 -18.71 -15.01 28.68
CA PRO A 356 -18.09 -14.21 27.64
C PRO A 356 -17.15 -13.17 28.28
N PRO A 357 -15.99 -12.88 27.68
CA PRO A 357 -15.07 -11.90 28.22
C PRO A 357 -15.73 -10.51 28.28
N PRO A 358 -15.39 -9.66 29.28
CA PRO A 358 -15.97 -8.33 29.41
C PRO A 358 -15.31 -7.39 28.40
N SER A 359 -15.67 -7.52 27.13
CA SER A 359 -15.30 -6.56 26.08
C SER A 359 -16.51 -5.72 25.73
N SER A 360 -16.41 -4.43 26.08
CA SER A 360 -17.42 -3.37 25.98
C SER A 360 -18.50 -3.40 27.07
N PHE A 361 -18.72 -2.21 27.63
CA PHE A 361 -19.74 -1.91 28.62
C PHE A 361 -21.09 -2.37 28.05
N GLY A 362 -21.77 -3.29 28.74
CA GLY A 362 -23.05 -3.85 28.31
C GLY A 362 -24.19 -2.83 28.40
N TRP A 363 -24.19 -1.84 27.51
CA TRP A 363 -25.29 -0.92 27.31
C TRP A 363 -26.03 -1.36 26.05
N ASN A 364 -27.28 -1.78 26.24
CA ASN A 364 -28.18 -2.04 25.14
C ASN A 364 -28.76 -0.71 24.69
N LEU A 365 -28.54 -0.31 23.43
CA LEU A 365 -29.12 0.85 22.76
C LEU A 365 -30.61 1.01 23.09
N GLY A 366 -30.92 1.78 24.13
CA GLY A 366 -32.27 2.08 24.56
C GLY A 366 -32.80 3.36 23.90
N PHE A 367 -34.13 3.54 23.86
CA PHE A 367 -34.75 4.78 23.38
C PHE A 367 -34.25 6.04 24.11
N ARG A 368 -33.87 5.89 25.39
CA ARG A 368 -33.27 6.97 26.20
C ARG A 368 -31.87 7.36 25.73
N GLU A 369 -31.06 6.41 25.27
CA GLU A 369 -29.72 6.67 24.73
C GLU A 369 -29.81 7.31 23.35
N LEU A 370 -30.76 6.87 22.51
CA LEU A 370 -31.05 7.52 21.24
C LEU A 370 -31.44 8.99 21.43
N LEU A 371 -32.29 9.29 22.42
CA LEU A 371 -32.66 10.67 22.77
C LEU A 371 -31.46 11.47 23.26
N LEU A 372 -30.55 10.86 24.04
CA LEU A 372 -29.31 11.49 24.50
C LEU A 372 -28.39 11.82 23.32
N TYR A 373 -28.16 10.88 22.40
CA TYR A 373 -27.36 11.11 21.20
C TYR A 373 -27.98 12.20 20.30
N LEU A 374 -29.31 12.19 20.14
CA LEU A 374 -30.01 13.24 19.39
C LEU A 374 -29.89 14.61 20.06
N SER A 375 -29.98 14.68 21.40
CA SER A 375 -29.81 15.94 22.11
C SER A 375 -28.39 16.49 21.99
N VAL A 376 -27.37 15.63 22.12
CA VAL A 376 -25.97 16.04 21.97
C VAL A 376 -25.68 16.48 20.54
N PHE A 377 -26.23 15.79 19.54
CA PHE A 377 -26.11 16.16 18.13
C PHE A 377 -26.69 17.56 17.84
N LEU A 378 -27.91 17.84 18.35
CA LEU A 378 -28.55 19.14 18.15
C LEU A 378 -27.78 20.28 18.84
N VAL A 379 -27.26 20.03 20.04
CA VAL A 379 -26.43 21.01 20.76
C VAL A 379 -25.14 21.31 19.98
N ALA A 380 -24.43 20.28 19.52
CA ALA A 380 -23.20 20.46 18.74
C ALA A 380 -23.44 21.23 17.43
N MET A 381 -24.57 20.97 16.76
CA MET A 381 -24.95 21.70 15.55
C MET A 381 -25.31 23.15 15.82
N ALA A 382 -26.02 23.43 16.91
CA ALA A 382 -26.37 24.79 17.32
C ALA A 382 -25.11 25.58 17.70
N GLU A 383 -24.22 24.99 18.48
CA GLU A 383 -22.93 25.59 18.88
C GLU A 383 -22.07 25.92 17.65
N ALA A 384 -21.86 24.97 16.75
CA ALA A 384 -21.06 25.18 15.55
C ALA A 384 -21.65 26.26 14.63
N GLY A 385 -22.98 26.30 14.50
CA GLY A 385 -23.69 27.35 13.76
C GLY A 385 -23.53 28.74 14.39
N LEU A 386 -23.65 28.84 15.71
CA LEU A 386 -23.48 30.09 16.46
C LEU A 386 -22.03 30.57 16.39
N LEU A 387 -21.05 29.69 16.60
CA LEU A 387 -19.63 30.01 16.48
C LEU A 387 -19.31 30.53 15.08
N HIS A 388 -19.82 29.90 14.02
CA HIS A 388 -19.63 30.40 12.66
C HIS A 388 -20.23 31.80 12.45
N HIS A 389 -21.42 32.06 13.02
CA HIS A 389 -22.09 33.35 12.89
C HIS A 389 -21.36 34.48 13.63
N PHE A 390 -20.86 34.21 14.85
CA PHE A 390 -20.14 35.19 15.66
C PHE A 390 -18.69 35.41 15.20
N LEU A 391 -17.99 34.38 14.69
CA LEU A 391 -16.65 34.53 14.11
C LEU A 391 -16.66 35.11 12.68
N GLY A 392 -17.70 34.83 11.88
CA GLY A 392 -17.84 35.42 10.54
C GLY A 392 -18.11 36.94 10.55
N SER A 393 -18.54 37.48 11.69
CA SER A 393 -18.80 38.91 11.90
C SER A 393 -17.66 39.64 12.63
N ALA A 394 -16.71 38.91 13.22
CA ALA A 394 -15.56 39.47 13.93
C ALA A 394 -14.33 39.57 13.00
N GLN A 395 -13.83 40.79 12.79
CA GLN A 395 -12.65 41.11 11.98
C GLN A 395 -11.39 40.37 12.49
N PRO A 396 -10.49 39.86 11.60
CA PRO A 396 -9.39 38.96 11.95
C PRO A 396 -8.25 39.55 12.81
N GLN A 397 -8.38 40.80 13.28
CA GLN A 397 -7.33 41.51 14.00
C GLN A 397 -7.29 41.22 15.51
N GLY A 398 -8.29 40.55 16.08
CA GLY A 398 -8.40 40.26 17.52
C GLY A 398 -8.14 38.81 17.95
N LEU A 399 -7.74 37.92 17.02
CA LEU A 399 -7.70 36.47 17.28
C LEU A 399 -6.63 36.04 18.31
N VAL A 400 -5.60 36.87 18.52
CA VAL A 400 -4.45 36.54 19.40
C VAL A 400 -4.68 37.00 20.85
N THR A 401 -5.58 37.96 21.08
CA THR A 401 -5.75 38.62 22.40
C THR A 401 -7.09 38.34 23.08
N GLY A 402 -8.00 37.61 22.44
CA GLY A 402 -9.28 37.20 23.04
C GLY A 402 -9.17 35.94 23.92
N PRO A 403 -10.23 35.60 24.69
CA PRO A 403 -10.27 34.38 25.52
C PRO A 403 -10.15 33.07 24.72
N GLN A 404 -10.28 33.11 23.39
CA GLN A 404 -10.05 31.96 22.49
C GLN A 404 -8.56 31.59 22.34
N GLY A 405 -7.65 32.56 22.46
CA GLY A 405 -6.20 32.31 22.45
C GLY A 405 -5.78 31.29 23.51
N PRO A 406 -6.01 31.54 24.81
CA PRO A 406 -5.64 30.60 25.87
C PRO A 406 -6.38 29.26 25.76
N VAL A 407 -7.63 29.22 25.31
CA VAL A 407 -8.38 27.96 25.08
C VAL A 407 -7.75 27.15 23.95
N SER A 408 -7.33 27.79 22.85
CA SER A 408 -6.67 27.11 21.73
C SER A 408 -5.31 26.53 22.13
N TYR A 409 -4.50 27.25 22.91
CA TYR A 409 -3.24 26.74 23.46
C TYR A 409 -3.47 25.59 24.45
N LEU A 410 -4.52 25.67 25.26
CA LEU A 410 -4.89 24.62 26.20
C LEU A 410 -5.35 23.34 25.49
N LEU A 411 -6.15 23.46 24.43
CA LEU A 411 -6.53 22.36 23.53
C LEU A 411 -5.33 21.77 22.81
N LEU A 412 -4.40 22.60 22.34
CA LEU A 412 -3.16 22.15 21.68
C LEU A 412 -2.27 21.36 22.67
N GLY A 413 -2.18 21.84 23.91
CA GLY A 413 -1.49 21.13 25.00
C GLY A 413 -2.14 19.79 25.35
N LEU A 414 -3.48 19.76 25.47
CA LEU A 414 -4.26 18.53 25.66
C LEU A 414 -4.10 17.55 24.51
N PHE A 415 -4.08 18.04 23.27
CA PHE A 415 -3.85 17.24 22.07
C PHE A 415 -2.45 16.60 22.09
N CYS A 416 -1.40 17.39 22.34
CA CYS A 416 -0.03 16.89 22.47
C CYS A 416 0.10 15.85 23.60
N LEU A 417 -0.57 16.07 24.73
CA LEU A 417 -0.57 15.13 25.85
C LEU A 417 -1.32 13.83 25.52
N CYS A 418 -2.49 13.92 24.89
CA CYS A 418 -3.25 12.76 24.42
C CYS A 418 -2.51 11.98 23.33
N TRP A 419 -1.79 12.67 22.45
CA TRP A 419 -0.98 12.07 21.40
C TRP A 419 0.20 11.30 21.98
N THR A 420 0.98 11.91 22.88
CA THR A 420 2.10 11.22 23.56
C THR A 420 1.62 10.01 24.37
N LEU A 421 0.50 10.12 25.09
CA LEU A 421 -0.11 8.99 25.80
C LEU A 421 -0.58 7.88 24.87
N ARG A 422 -1.03 8.21 23.65
CA ARG A 422 -1.41 7.23 22.62
C ARG A 422 -0.19 6.49 22.09
N GLU A 423 0.91 7.19 21.79
CA GLU A 423 2.17 6.58 21.34
C GLU A 423 2.75 5.64 22.40
N ILE A 424 2.70 6.01 23.68
CA ILE A 424 3.15 5.18 24.80
C ILE A 424 2.32 3.89 24.94
N GLN A 425 1.05 3.89 24.49
CA GLN A 425 0.17 2.72 24.51
C GLN A 425 0.35 1.81 23.29
N GLY A 426 0.93 2.32 22.20
CA GLY A 426 1.16 1.57 20.97
C GLY A 426 2.22 0.48 21.14
N ALA A 427 2.16 -0.56 20.31
CA ALA A 427 3.24 -1.55 20.24
C ALA A 427 4.53 -0.97 19.63
N TYR A 428 4.38 0.11 18.86
CA TYR A 428 5.46 0.88 18.25
C TYR A 428 5.30 2.36 18.60
N VAL A 429 6.43 3.07 18.72
CA VAL A 429 6.53 4.50 19.05
C VAL A 429 7.10 5.23 17.83
N PHE A 430 6.77 6.52 17.68
CA PHE A 430 7.20 7.38 16.57
C PHE A 430 6.69 6.88 15.23
N GLY A 431 5.38 6.60 15.13
CA GLY A 431 4.78 6.22 13.86
C GLY A 431 5.25 4.87 13.29
N GLY A 432 5.77 3.98 14.14
CA GLY A 432 6.16 2.61 13.75
C GLY A 432 7.66 2.32 13.74
N VAL A 433 8.52 3.33 13.92
CA VAL A 433 9.98 3.18 13.75
C VAL A 433 10.62 2.37 14.87
N PHE A 434 10.15 2.51 16.11
CA PHE A 434 10.73 1.83 17.27
C PHE A 434 9.71 0.95 17.97
N LEU A 435 10.10 -0.28 18.29
CA LEU A 435 9.33 -1.15 19.19
C LEU A 435 9.25 -0.52 20.56
N ASN A 436 8.03 -0.32 21.06
CA ASN A 436 7.81 0.27 22.36
C ASN A 436 8.42 -0.62 23.46
N PRO A 437 9.40 -0.12 24.24
CA PRO A 437 10.04 -0.91 25.31
C PRO A 437 9.06 -1.28 26.44
N LEU A 438 7.99 -0.50 26.61
CA LEU A 438 6.94 -0.71 27.61
C LEU A 438 5.93 -1.77 27.18
N TYR A 439 5.83 -2.07 25.89
CA TYR A 439 4.91 -3.09 25.38
C TYR A 439 5.46 -4.51 25.66
N PRO A 440 4.65 -5.44 26.19
CA PRO A 440 5.12 -6.76 26.56
C PRO A 440 5.53 -7.58 25.34
N LYS A 441 6.81 -8.00 25.29
CA LYS A 441 7.41 -8.72 24.15
C LYS A 441 7.17 -10.25 24.16
N GLY A 442 6.52 -10.79 25.19
CA GLY A 442 6.19 -12.22 25.28
C GLY A 442 5.73 -12.66 26.68
N LEU A 443 5.13 -13.85 26.76
CA LEU A 443 4.58 -14.46 27.99
C LEU A 443 5.63 -15.18 28.86
N ASN A 444 6.92 -14.95 28.63
CA ASN A 444 7.99 -15.70 29.29
C ASN A 444 8.03 -15.51 30.82
N SER A 445 7.44 -14.43 31.36
CA SER A 445 7.09 -14.37 32.78
C SER A 445 5.82 -13.54 33.02
N VAL A 446 4.84 -14.14 33.67
CA VAL A 446 3.53 -13.53 33.98
C VAL A 446 3.66 -12.30 34.87
N GLN A 447 4.68 -12.26 35.74
CA GLN A 447 4.91 -11.14 36.66
C GLN A 447 5.40 -9.87 35.95
N THR A 448 6.36 -9.97 35.01
CA THR A 448 6.80 -8.80 34.24
C THR A 448 5.74 -8.31 33.27
N PHE A 449 4.94 -9.23 32.69
CA PHE A 449 3.76 -8.89 31.89
C PHE A 449 2.75 -8.08 32.72
N LYS A 450 2.43 -8.52 33.94
CA LYS A 450 1.47 -7.85 34.82
C LYS A 450 1.97 -6.49 35.34
N GLN A 451 3.27 -6.33 35.54
CA GLN A 451 3.86 -5.06 35.97
C GLN A 451 3.88 -4.03 34.82
N ARG A 452 4.27 -4.45 33.61
CA ARG A 452 4.28 -3.56 32.43
C ARG A 452 2.87 -3.24 31.93
N SER A 453 1.94 -4.19 31.99
CA SER A 453 0.54 -3.95 31.63
C SER A 453 -0.13 -2.95 32.58
N ARG A 454 0.21 -2.94 33.88
CA ARG A 454 -0.28 -1.92 34.82
C ARG A 454 0.11 -0.50 34.42
N GLY A 455 1.32 -0.28 33.93
CA GLY A 455 1.75 1.03 33.42
C GLY A 455 0.95 1.48 32.20
N LEU A 456 0.69 0.55 31.27
CA LEU A 456 -0.16 0.79 30.10
C LEU A 456 -1.62 1.06 30.48
N TYR A 457 -2.17 0.32 31.45
CA TYR A 457 -3.52 0.54 31.97
C TYR A 457 -3.64 1.90 32.68
N PHE A 458 -2.63 2.31 33.44
CA PHE A 458 -2.62 3.62 34.10
C PHE A 458 -2.54 4.76 33.08
N ALA A 459 -1.68 4.64 32.06
CA ALA A 459 -1.64 5.58 30.94
C ALA A 459 -2.98 5.63 30.18
N ALA A 460 -3.65 4.48 29.99
CA ALA A 460 -4.97 4.40 29.37
C ALA A 460 -6.06 5.06 30.21
N ALA A 461 -6.02 4.92 31.53
CA ALA A 461 -6.93 5.59 32.45
C ALA A 461 -6.73 7.11 32.42
N ILE A 462 -5.49 7.59 32.49
CA ILE A 462 -5.17 9.02 32.39
C ILE A 462 -5.64 9.59 31.05
N ARG A 463 -5.36 8.91 29.94
CA ARG A 463 -5.81 9.33 28.61
C ARG A 463 -7.33 9.41 28.52
N ARG A 464 -8.07 8.45 29.09
CA ARG A 464 -9.54 8.51 29.12
C ARG A 464 -10.05 9.70 29.92
N VAL A 465 -9.48 9.96 31.10
CA VAL A 465 -9.86 11.12 31.93
C VAL A 465 -9.56 12.44 31.20
N LEU A 466 -8.41 12.53 30.52
CA LEU A 466 -8.04 13.71 29.72
C LEU A 466 -8.97 13.93 28.52
N LEU A 467 -9.41 12.86 27.85
CA LEU A 467 -10.38 12.97 26.75
C LEU A 467 -11.74 13.47 27.25
N TYR A 468 -12.24 12.94 28.37
CA TYR A 468 -13.47 13.44 28.99
C TYR A 468 -13.37 14.90 29.45
N LEU A 469 -12.21 15.30 29.98
CA LEU A 469 -11.94 16.68 30.36
C LEU A 469 -11.86 17.60 29.13
N GLY A 470 -11.23 17.14 28.05
CA GLY A 470 -11.16 17.84 26.78
C GLY A 470 -12.55 18.07 26.18
N GLU A 471 -13.38 17.03 26.11
CA GLU A 471 -14.79 17.14 25.68
C GLU A 471 -15.56 18.17 26.52
N LEU A 472 -15.42 18.13 27.85
CA LEU A 472 -16.07 19.06 28.78
C LEU A 472 -15.62 20.52 28.58
N ILE A 473 -14.35 20.75 28.23
CA ILE A 473 -13.79 22.09 27.99
C ILE A 473 -14.33 22.66 26.66
N THR A 474 -14.47 21.84 25.61
CA THR A 474 -15.15 22.24 24.37
C THR A 474 -16.63 22.57 24.60
N ILE A 475 -17.32 21.87 25.52
CA ILE A 475 -18.74 22.13 25.82
C ILE A 475 -18.93 23.42 26.65
N SER A 476 -17.88 23.92 27.31
CA SER A 476 -17.95 25.05 28.25
C SER A 476 -17.50 26.39 27.65
N VAL A 477 -17.03 26.41 26.40
CA VAL A 477 -16.57 27.60 25.64
C VAL A 477 -17.46 27.77 24.43
#